data_AF-A0A4P7A279-F1
#
_entry.id   AF-A0A4P7A279-F1
#
_cell.length_a   1.000
_cell.length_b   1.000
_cell.length_c   1.000
_cell.angle_alpha   90.00
_cell.angle_beta   90.00
_cell.angle_gamma   90.00
#
_symmetry.space_group_name_H-M   'P 1'
#
loop_
_entity.id
_entity.type
_entity.pdbx_description
1 polymer ?
#
loop_
_entity_poly.entity_id
_entity_poly.type
_entity_poly.pdbx_seq_one_letter_code
_entity_poly.pdbx_strand_id
1 'polypeptide(L)'
;MTVLEEKEYDRLAKDEKELLQQLWIEHGSYEQYLEKEELAVSRLTEYMTNQNLPDELDRLQNILNRSDPHIDFAKGVLSKEWDNVLANREGIDLTEDRKTHIVTAFLSIEDVAAAKAFVGEKAPKNDGLMNRVLTAEKNQVEMATLEDEKVGLQQTIDDSEDKGKVTEAKEKMVVVQSELDALKRIMDCEV
;
A
#
# COMPACT_ATOMS: atom_id res chain seq x y z
N MET A 1 -39.32 -16.36 -5.40
CA MET A 1 -38.78 -16.25 -4.03
C MET A 1 -38.45 -14.78 -3.82
N THR A 2 -39.47 -13.93 -3.71
CA THR A 2 -39.32 -12.52 -4.15
C THR A 2 -39.96 -11.48 -3.24
N VAL A 3 -40.36 -11.82 -2.01
CA VAL A 3 -41.03 -10.83 -1.12
C VAL A 3 -40.68 -11.00 0.37
N LEU A 4 -39.70 -11.84 0.74
CA LEU A 4 -39.36 -12.07 2.15
C LEU A 4 -38.22 -11.19 2.69
N GLU A 5 -37.32 -10.65 1.85
CA GLU A 5 -36.06 -10.08 2.36
C GLU A 5 -36.15 -8.61 2.82
N GLU A 6 -37.02 -7.78 2.22
CA GLU A 6 -37.08 -6.34 2.59
C GLU A 6 -37.65 -6.08 3.98
N LYS A 7 -38.72 -6.78 4.35
CA LYS A 7 -39.42 -6.55 5.63
C LYS A 7 -38.75 -7.23 6.81
N GLU A 8 -37.91 -8.24 6.56
CA GLU A 8 -37.19 -8.97 7.60
C GLU A 8 -35.88 -8.28 7.93
N TYR A 9 -35.13 -7.79 6.93
CA TYR A 9 -33.84 -7.14 7.15
C TYR A 9 -33.92 -5.97 8.15
N ASP A 10 -34.85 -5.03 7.94
CA ASP A 10 -34.99 -3.85 8.81
C ASP A 10 -35.35 -4.18 10.26
N ARG A 11 -35.90 -5.38 10.50
CA ARG A 11 -36.32 -5.85 11.82
C ARG A 11 -35.25 -6.65 12.55
N LEU A 12 -34.18 -7.05 11.86
CA LEU A 12 -33.07 -7.78 12.45
C LEU A 12 -32.33 -6.90 13.47
N ALA A 13 -31.88 -7.53 14.55
CA ALA A 13 -30.93 -6.92 15.46
C ALA A 13 -29.58 -6.69 14.76
N LYS A 14 -28.74 -5.83 15.34
CA LYS A 14 -27.43 -5.48 14.76
C LYS A 14 -26.57 -6.72 14.47
N ASP A 15 -26.44 -7.62 15.45
CA ASP A 15 -25.61 -8.83 15.32
C ASP A 15 -26.16 -9.79 14.25
N GLU A 16 -27.48 -9.86 14.09
CA GLU A 16 -28.13 -10.67 13.05
C GLU A 16 -27.88 -10.09 11.65
N LYS A 17 -27.89 -8.76 11.52
CA LYS A 17 -27.53 -8.06 10.27
C LYS A 17 -26.07 -8.32 9.93
N GLU A 18 -25.16 -8.20 10.89
CA GLU A 18 -23.73 -8.46 10.67
C GLU A 18 -23.49 -9.90 10.21
N LEU A 19 -24.16 -10.89 10.83
CA LEU A 19 -24.09 -12.29 10.40
C LEU A 19 -24.64 -12.49 8.98
N LEU A 20 -25.79 -11.88 8.66
CA LEU A 20 -26.38 -11.99 7.33
C LEU A 20 -25.51 -11.34 6.25
N GLN A 21 -24.91 -10.18 6.54
CA GLN A 21 -23.95 -9.51 5.67
C GLN A 21 -22.75 -10.43 5.41
N GLN A 22 -22.19 -11.07 6.44
CA GLN A 22 -21.09 -12.02 6.30
C GLN A 22 -21.49 -13.20 5.40
N LEU A 23 -22.69 -13.75 5.57
CA LEU A 23 -23.20 -14.82 4.72
C LEU A 23 -23.37 -14.37 3.26
N TRP A 24 -23.84 -13.14 3.01
CA TRP A 24 -23.92 -12.61 1.66
C TRP A 24 -22.55 -12.46 1.00
N ILE A 25 -21.53 -12.06 1.76
CA ILE A 25 -20.14 -11.99 1.27
C ILE A 25 -19.66 -13.40 0.91
N GLU A 26 -19.77 -14.36 1.84
CA GLU A 26 -19.26 -15.73 1.68
C GLU A 26 -19.94 -16.51 0.55
N HIS A 27 -21.24 -16.27 0.33
CA HIS A 27 -22.01 -16.93 -0.71
C HIS A 27 -22.08 -16.16 -2.03
N GLY A 28 -21.44 -14.99 -2.12
CA GLY A 28 -21.40 -14.20 -3.35
C GLY A 28 -22.73 -13.53 -3.70
N SER A 29 -23.58 -13.25 -2.71
CA SER A 29 -24.88 -12.57 -2.86
C SER A 29 -24.71 -11.04 -2.80
N TYR A 30 -23.81 -10.49 -3.62
CA TYR A 30 -23.44 -9.07 -3.53
C TYR A 30 -24.57 -8.11 -3.85
N GLU A 31 -25.45 -8.45 -4.79
CA GLU A 31 -26.63 -7.63 -5.14
C GLU A 31 -27.52 -7.38 -3.90
N GLN A 32 -27.78 -8.42 -3.10
CA GLN A 32 -28.57 -8.32 -1.87
C GLN A 32 -27.90 -7.39 -0.85
N TYR A 33 -26.57 -7.47 -0.72
CA TYR A 33 -25.82 -6.61 0.17
C TYR A 33 -25.84 -5.14 -0.30
N LEU A 34 -25.61 -4.91 -1.59
CA LEU A 34 -25.61 -3.58 -2.22
C LEU A 34 -26.98 -2.88 -2.11
N GLU A 35 -28.07 -3.63 -2.20
CA GLU A 35 -29.44 -3.09 -2.06
C GLU A 35 -29.78 -2.63 -0.64
N LYS A 36 -29.07 -3.14 0.37
CA LYS A 36 -29.45 -2.96 1.79
C LYS A 36 -28.50 -2.06 2.56
N GLU A 37 -27.24 -1.94 2.14
CA GLU A 37 -26.20 -1.31 2.93
C GLU A 37 -25.41 -0.30 2.10
N GLU A 38 -25.40 0.96 2.56
CA GLU A 38 -24.72 2.07 1.89
C GLU A 38 -23.22 1.83 1.74
N LEU A 39 -22.60 1.17 2.73
CA LEU A 39 -21.16 0.87 2.76
C LEU A 39 -20.82 -0.50 2.16
N ALA A 40 -21.76 -1.17 1.48
CA ALA A 40 -21.55 -2.52 0.95
C ALA A 40 -20.36 -2.59 0.00
N VAL A 41 -20.21 -1.64 -0.94
CA VAL A 41 -19.06 -1.62 -1.87
C VAL A 41 -17.75 -1.54 -1.11
N SER A 42 -17.66 -0.61 -0.16
CA SER A 42 -16.46 -0.40 0.67
C SER A 42 -16.07 -1.66 1.44
N ARG A 43 -17.03 -2.35 2.07
CA ARG A 43 -16.75 -3.57 2.83
C ARG A 43 -16.43 -4.76 1.95
N LEU A 44 -17.12 -4.90 0.81
CA LEU A 44 -16.88 -5.98 -0.15
C LEU A 44 -15.47 -5.88 -0.74
N THR A 45 -15.03 -4.69 -1.15
CA THR A 45 -13.69 -4.53 -1.73
C THR A 45 -12.58 -4.72 -0.70
N GLU A 46 -12.80 -4.32 0.55
CA GLU A 46 -11.87 -4.62 1.65
C GLU A 46 -11.75 -6.13 1.88
N TYR A 47 -12.88 -6.83 1.98
CA TYR A 47 -12.89 -8.29 2.10
C TYR A 47 -12.17 -8.97 0.94
N MET A 48 -12.50 -8.61 -0.30
CA MET A 48 -11.91 -9.21 -1.50
C MET A 48 -10.41 -8.92 -1.62
N THR A 49 -9.96 -7.73 -1.19
CA THR A 49 -8.53 -7.39 -1.13
C THR A 49 -7.82 -8.29 -0.11
N ASN A 50 -8.38 -8.40 1.10
CA ASN A 50 -7.81 -9.21 2.18
C ASN A 50 -7.79 -10.71 1.89
N GLN A 51 -8.74 -11.20 1.09
CA GLN A 51 -8.80 -12.60 0.64
C GLN A 51 -8.09 -12.85 -0.70
N ASN A 52 -7.48 -11.83 -1.31
CA ASN A 52 -6.83 -11.93 -2.62
C ASN A 52 -7.75 -12.51 -3.71
N LEU A 53 -8.94 -11.92 -3.86
CA LEU A 53 -10.00 -12.36 -4.78
C LEU A 53 -10.20 -11.35 -5.93
N PRO A 54 -9.28 -11.27 -6.91
CA PRO A 54 -9.38 -10.32 -8.02
C PRO A 54 -10.59 -10.58 -8.92
N ASP A 55 -10.95 -11.85 -9.16
CA ASP A 55 -12.09 -12.23 -9.99
C ASP A 55 -13.43 -11.74 -9.39
N GLU A 56 -13.54 -11.71 -8.05
CA GLU A 56 -14.74 -11.20 -7.38
C GLU A 56 -14.83 -9.67 -7.45
N LEU A 57 -13.69 -8.95 -7.51
CA LEU A 57 -13.69 -7.51 -7.78
C LEU A 57 -14.20 -7.22 -9.21
N ASP A 58 -13.84 -8.05 -10.19
CA ASP A 58 -14.39 -7.96 -11.56
C ASP A 58 -15.90 -8.24 -11.59
N ARG A 59 -16.34 -9.26 -10.85
CA ARG A 59 -17.78 -9.55 -10.71
C ARG A 59 -18.53 -8.39 -10.07
N LEU A 60 -18.00 -7.81 -8.99
CA LEU A 60 -18.60 -6.64 -8.33
C LEU A 60 -18.66 -5.43 -9.27
N GLN A 61 -17.60 -5.21 -10.05
CA GLN A 61 -17.54 -4.14 -11.06
C GLN A 61 -18.63 -4.30 -12.14
N ASN A 62 -18.88 -5.54 -12.57
CA ASN A 62 -19.92 -5.86 -13.54
C ASN A 62 -21.33 -5.64 -12.97
N ILE A 63 -21.55 -5.97 -11.69
CA ILE A 63 -22.83 -5.73 -11.00
C ILE A 63 -23.12 -4.24 -10.89
N LEU A 64 -22.13 -3.43 -10.49
CA LEU A 64 -22.29 -1.97 -10.37
C LEU A 64 -22.47 -1.27 -11.72
N ASN A 65 -21.91 -1.82 -12.79
CA ASN A 65 -21.97 -1.28 -14.15
C ASN A 65 -21.54 0.21 -14.26
N ARG A 66 -20.62 0.64 -13.40
CA ARG A 66 -20.00 1.98 -13.35
C ARG A 66 -18.65 1.90 -12.64
N SER A 67 -17.67 2.74 -12.99
CA SER A 67 -16.41 2.82 -12.22
C SER A 67 -16.69 3.21 -10.77
N ASP A 68 -15.96 2.59 -9.85
CA ASP A 68 -16.04 2.85 -8.42
C ASP A 68 -14.61 2.89 -7.82
N PRO A 69 -14.24 3.98 -7.14
CA PRO A 69 -12.88 4.15 -6.60
C PRO A 69 -12.50 3.06 -5.59
N HIS A 70 -13.46 2.44 -4.90
CA HIS A 70 -13.16 1.34 -3.99
C HIS A 70 -12.68 0.09 -4.73
N ILE A 71 -13.26 -0.18 -5.91
CA ILE A 71 -12.88 -1.33 -6.74
C ILE A 71 -11.54 -1.05 -7.41
N ASP A 72 -11.38 0.14 -7.99
CA ASP A 72 -10.15 0.53 -8.68
C ASP A 72 -8.96 0.56 -7.70
N PHE A 73 -9.17 1.05 -6.46
CA PHE A 73 -8.19 0.96 -5.38
C PHE A 73 -7.82 -0.49 -5.04
N ALA A 74 -8.82 -1.34 -4.79
CA ALA A 74 -8.60 -2.75 -4.42
C ALA A 74 -7.84 -3.52 -5.51
N LYS A 75 -8.20 -3.31 -6.78
CA LYS A 75 -7.49 -3.87 -7.93
C LYS A 75 -6.05 -3.36 -7.99
N GLY A 76 -5.84 -2.07 -7.77
CA GLY A 76 -4.50 -1.48 -7.70
C GLY A 76 -3.64 -2.12 -6.60
N VAL A 77 -4.21 -2.40 -5.44
CA VAL A 77 -3.52 -3.10 -4.35
C VAL A 77 -3.13 -4.52 -4.76
N LEU A 78 -4.06 -5.31 -5.29
CA LEU A 78 -3.80 -6.71 -5.67
C LEU A 78 -2.81 -6.86 -6.83
N SER A 79 -2.82 -5.91 -7.77
CA SER A 79 -1.90 -5.87 -8.91
C SER A 79 -0.57 -5.16 -8.61
N LYS A 80 -0.43 -4.55 -7.42
CA LYS A 80 0.69 -3.67 -7.05
C LYS A 80 0.87 -2.47 -7.99
N GLU A 81 -0.21 -1.99 -8.58
CA GLU A 81 -0.24 -0.74 -9.36
C GLU A 81 -0.37 0.46 -8.42
N TRP A 82 0.76 0.84 -7.80
CA TRP A 82 0.78 1.84 -6.73
C TRP A 82 0.31 3.22 -7.15
N ASP A 83 0.56 3.64 -8.39
CA ASP A 83 0.01 4.88 -8.93
C ASP A 83 -1.52 4.88 -8.94
N ASN A 84 -2.14 3.74 -9.25
CA ASN A 84 -3.59 3.57 -9.25
C ASN A 84 -4.17 3.58 -7.82
N VAL A 85 -3.46 2.96 -6.87
CA VAL A 85 -3.79 3.05 -5.43
C VAL A 85 -3.82 4.50 -4.97
N LEU A 86 -2.77 5.28 -5.31
CA LEU A 86 -2.68 6.68 -4.94
C LEU A 86 -3.75 7.53 -5.64
N ALA A 87 -4.07 7.27 -6.91
CA ALA A 87 -5.09 8.02 -7.64
C ALA A 87 -6.50 7.93 -7.02
N ASN A 88 -6.83 6.77 -6.44
CA ASN A 88 -8.15 6.50 -5.87
C ASN A 88 -8.28 6.78 -4.36
N ARG A 89 -7.18 7.10 -3.67
CA ARG A 89 -7.11 7.21 -2.19
C ARG A 89 -8.10 8.20 -1.56
N GLU A 90 -8.48 9.26 -2.27
CA GLU A 90 -9.41 10.29 -1.75
C GLU A 90 -10.89 9.88 -1.94
N GLY A 91 -11.14 8.86 -2.78
CA GLY A 91 -12.49 8.38 -3.11
C GLY A 91 -12.95 7.19 -2.27
N ILE A 92 -12.17 6.77 -1.27
CA ILE A 92 -12.45 5.57 -0.47
C ILE A 92 -12.49 5.86 1.02
N ASP A 93 -13.18 5.00 1.77
CA ASP A 93 -13.09 5.02 3.23
C ASP A 93 -11.70 4.58 3.70
N LEU A 94 -11.09 5.34 4.61
CA LEU A 94 -9.75 5.07 5.14
C LEU A 94 -9.79 4.11 6.34
N THR A 95 -9.89 2.81 6.05
CA THR A 95 -9.67 1.75 7.03
C THR A 95 -8.18 1.60 7.37
N GLU A 96 -7.84 0.88 8.44
CA GLU A 96 -6.43 0.68 8.83
C GLU A 96 -5.62 -0.08 7.75
N ASP A 97 -6.24 -1.06 7.09
CA ASP A 97 -5.62 -1.80 5.99
C ASP A 97 -5.38 -0.88 4.78
N ARG A 98 -6.37 -0.07 4.39
CA ARG A 98 -6.23 0.88 3.29
C ARG A 98 -5.19 1.96 3.56
N LYS A 99 -5.11 2.48 4.78
CA LYS A 99 -4.03 3.40 5.19
C LYS A 99 -2.66 2.73 5.01
N THR A 100 -2.55 1.46 5.40
CA THR A 100 -1.31 0.69 5.23
C THR A 100 -0.95 0.56 3.75
N HIS A 101 -1.91 0.24 2.89
CA HIS A 101 -1.69 0.17 1.43
C HIS A 101 -1.32 1.51 0.81
N ILE A 102 -1.94 2.61 1.24
CA ILE A 102 -1.59 3.96 0.75
C ILE A 102 -0.16 4.33 1.15
N VAL A 103 0.23 4.05 2.40
CA VAL A 103 1.62 4.25 2.86
C VAL A 103 2.59 3.39 2.05
N THR A 104 2.27 2.10 1.82
CA THR A 104 3.07 1.24 0.93
C THR A 104 3.22 1.86 -0.45
N ALA A 105 2.13 2.35 -1.05
CA ALA A 105 2.14 2.92 -2.38
C ALA A 105 3.06 4.16 -2.46
N PHE A 106 3.00 5.08 -1.49
CA PHE A 106 3.93 6.22 -1.43
C PHE A 106 5.40 5.80 -1.29
N LEU A 107 5.68 4.83 -0.41
CA LEU A 107 7.06 4.36 -0.21
C LEU A 107 7.60 3.63 -1.45
N SER A 108 6.73 2.95 -2.19
CA SER A 108 7.09 2.25 -3.43
C SER A 108 7.49 3.17 -4.57
N ILE A 109 6.97 4.40 -4.58
CA ILE A 109 7.36 5.45 -5.53
C ILE A 109 8.41 6.40 -4.94
N GLU A 110 9.04 6.01 -3.83
CA GLU A 110 10.07 6.76 -3.10
C GLU A 110 9.61 8.14 -2.58
N ASP A 111 8.30 8.38 -2.47
CA ASP A 111 7.72 9.62 -1.95
C ASP A 111 7.50 9.55 -0.43
N VAL A 112 8.61 9.48 0.30
CA VAL A 112 8.63 9.41 1.77
C VAL A 112 8.00 10.66 2.40
N ALA A 113 8.15 11.82 1.77
CA ALA A 113 7.59 13.07 2.26
C ALA A 113 6.05 13.04 2.25
N ALA A 114 5.45 12.58 1.16
CA ALA A 114 4.00 12.41 1.08
C ALA A 114 3.50 11.29 2.02
N ALA A 115 4.23 10.18 2.14
CA ALA A 115 3.90 9.12 3.11
C ALA A 115 3.82 9.68 4.55
N LYS A 116 4.82 10.48 4.94
CA LYS A 116 4.90 11.11 6.27
C LYS A 116 3.77 12.10 6.51
N ALA A 117 3.47 12.94 5.52
CA ALA A 117 2.35 13.87 5.58
C ALA A 117 1.02 13.12 5.72
N PHE A 118 0.82 12.06 4.92
CA PHE A 118 -0.38 11.23 4.97
C PHE A 118 -0.58 10.59 6.34
N VAL A 119 0.44 9.96 6.93
CA VAL A 119 0.33 9.37 8.27
C VAL A 119 0.04 10.46 9.31
N GLY A 120 0.72 11.61 9.23
CA GLY A 120 0.50 12.73 10.15
C GLY A 120 -0.93 13.28 10.11
N GLU A 121 -1.58 13.30 8.95
CA GLU A 121 -2.94 13.82 8.79
C GLU A 121 -4.01 12.74 9.01
N LYS A 122 -3.87 11.57 8.37
CA LYS A 122 -4.92 10.55 8.26
C LYS A 122 -4.74 9.38 9.23
N ALA A 123 -3.56 9.22 9.83
CA ALA A 123 -3.25 8.15 10.78
C ALA A 123 -2.41 8.62 11.99
N PRO A 124 -2.72 9.76 12.64
CA PRO A 124 -1.83 10.38 13.64
C PRO A 124 -1.60 9.55 14.91
N LYS A 125 -2.40 8.50 15.13
CA LYS A 125 -2.29 7.59 16.28
C LYS A 125 -1.67 6.22 15.91
N ASN A 126 -1.29 6.03 14.65
CA ASN A 126 -0.71 4.79 14.17
C ASN A 126 0.82 4.90 14.18
N ASP A 127 1.41 4.73 15.36
CA ASP A 127 2.86 4.79 15.55
C ASP A 127 3.61 3.75 14.71
N GLY A 128 2.97 2.61 14.42
CA GLY A 128 3.52 1.58 13.54
C GLY A 128 3.76 2.08 12.12
N LEU A 129 2.76 2.74 11.52
CA LEU A 129 2.91 3.35 10.20
C LEU A 129 3.92 4.50 10.20
N MET A 130 3.92 5.35 11.23
CA MET A 130 4.91 6.43 11.32
C MET A 130 6.33 5.88 11.42
N ASN A 131 6.56 4.86 12.26
CA ASN A 131 7.87 4.22 12.39
C ASN A 131 8.34 3.60 11.07
N ARG A 132 7.43 2.97 10.31
CA ARG A 132 7.75 2.45 8.97
C ARG A 132 8.23 3.57 8.03
N VAL A 133 7.51 4.70 8.00
CA VAL A 133 7.90 5.85 7.17
C VAL A 133 9.25 6.44 7.61
N LEU A 134 9.50 6.56 8.93
CA LEU A 134 10.78 7.08 9.45
C LEU A 134 11.95 6.14 9.16
N THR A 135 11.74 4.83 9.16
CA THR A 135 12.76 3.85 8.73
C THR A 135 13.09 4.03 7.25
N ALA A 136 12.08 4.17 6.39
CA ALA A 136 12.29 4.44 4.96
C ALA A 136 13.03 5.77 4.74
N GLU A 137 12.67 6.82 5.47
CA GLU A 137 13.37 8.13 5.45
C GLU A 137 14.84 7.98 5.82
N LYS A 138 15.14 7.23 6.89
CA LYS A 138 16.51 6.96 7.32
C LYS A 138 17.30 6.21 6.24
N ASN A 139 16.72 5.15 5.68
CA ASN A 139 17.38 4.34 4.65
C ASN A 139 17.66 5.18 3.39
N GLN A 140 16.74 6.05 2.98
CA GLN A 140 16.93 6.95 1.84
C GLN A 140 18.07 7.96 2.07
N VAL A 141 18.16 8.54 3.27
CA VAL A 141 19.26 9.45 3.64
C VAL A 141 20.61 8.71 3.67
N GLU A 142 20.64 7.49 4.20
CA GLU A 142 21.84 6.66 4.27
C GLU A 142 22.32 6.27 2.86
N MET A 143 21.41 5.88 1.96
CA MET A 143 21.73 5.62 0.56
C MET A 143 22.29 6.85 -0.14
N ALA A 144 21.66 8.02 0.01
CA ALA A 144 22.17 9.27 -0.59
C ALA A 144 23.60 9.59 -0.12
N THR A 145 23.87 9.39 1.18
CA THR A 145 25.20 9.61 1.76
C THR A 145 26.24 8.65 1.16
N LEU A 146 25.89 7.38 1.00
CA LEU A 146 26.77 6.36 0.41
C LEU A 146 26.97 6.59 -1.10
N GLU A 147 25.96 7.08 -1.82
CA GLU A 147 26.08 7.48 -3.22
C GLU A 147 27.04 8.67 -3.38
N ASP A 148 26.96 9.68 -2.51
CA ASP A 148 27.91 10.79 -2.47
C ASP A 148 29.34 10.31 -2.14
N GLU A 149 29.50 9.39 -1.18
CA GLU A 149 30.80 8.80 -0.87
C GLU A 149 31.36 8.04 -2.09
N LYS A 150 30.53 7.26 -2.78
CA LYS A 150 30.92 6.54 -3.99
C LYS A 150 31.43 7.48 -5.08
N VAL A 151 30.78 8.63 -5.27
CA VAL A 151 31.23 9.66 -6.22
C VAL A 151 32.61 10.21 -5.81
N GLY A 152 32.81 10.54 -4.54
CA GLY A 152 34.11 11.03 -4.04
C GLY A 152 35.24 10.00 -4.15
N LEU A 153 34.94 8.73 -3.90
CA LEU A 153 35.90 7.63 -4.08
C LEU A 153 36.25 7.45 -5.56
N GLN A 154 35.27 7.54 -6.46
CA GLN A 154 35.51 7.44 -7.91
C GLN A 154 36.40 8.58 -8.40
N GLN A 155 36.15 9.82 -7.97
CA GLN A 155 37.04 10.96 -8.27
C GLN A 155 38.47 10.72 -7.78
N THR A 156 38.63 10.16 -6.58
CA THR A 156 39.96 9.83 -6.05
C THR A 156 40.66 8.77 -6.90
N ILE A 157 39.93 7.78 -7.41
CA ILE A 157 40.47 6.73 -8.28
C ILE A 157 40.92 7.29 -9.63
N ASP A 158 40.15 8.24 -10.18
CA ASP A 158 40.39 8.79 -11.51
C ASP A 158 41.49 9.86 -11.53
N ASP A 159 41.55 10.70 -10.49
CA ASP A 159 42.40 11.90 -10.48
C ASP A 159 43.73 11.72 -9.71
N SER A 160 43.84 10.72 -8.83
CA SER A 160 45.02 10.55 -7.97
C SER A 160 46.15 9.79 -8.67
N GLU A 161 47.33 10.41 -8.76
CA GLU A 161 48.57 9.72 -9.17
C GLU A 161 49.16 8.82 -8.06
N ASP A 162 48.71 8.99 -6.81
CA ASP A 162 49.16 8.20 -5.67
C ASP A 162 48.48 6.82 -5.68
N LYS A 163 49.26 5.79 -6.04
CA LYS A 163 48.81 4.39 -6.10
C LYS A 163 48.28 3.86 -4.76
N GLY A 164 48.79 4.35 -3.63
CA GLY A 164 48.31 3.98 -2.30
C GLY A 164 46.87 4.44 -2.11
N LYS A 165 46.61 5.73 -2.37
CA LYS A 165 45.27 6.32 -2.30
C LYS A 165 44.28 5.67 -3.27
N VAL A 166 44.71 5.36 -4.49
CA VAL A 166 43.85 4.67 -5.46
C VAL A 166 43.48 3.27 -4.98
N THR A 167 44.41 2.55 -4.34
CA THR A 167 44.14 1.21 -3.81
C THR A 167 43.18 1.28 -2.62
N GLU A 168 43.43 2.18 -1.66
CA GLU A 168 42.52 2.40 -0.52
C GLU A 168 41.12 2.83 -0.97
N ALA A 169 41.02 3.71 -1.97
CA ALA A 169 39.74 4.14 -2.51
C ALA A 169 38.97 2.98 -3.17
N LYS A 170 39.65 2.10 -3.90
CA LYS A 170 39.04 0.89 -4.49
C LYS A 170 38.53 -0.08 -3.42
N GLU A 171 39.30 -0.30 -2.36
CA GLU A 171 38.88 -1.16 -1.25
C GLU A 171 37.64 -0.61 -0.55
N LYS A 172 37.62 0.70 -0.25
CA LYS A 172 36.43 1.36 0.32
C LYS A 172 35.23 1.31 -0.61
N MET A 173 35.43 1.48 -1.91
CA MET A 173 34.34 1.45 -2.89
C MET A 173 33.62 0.09 -2.93
N VAL A 174 34.34 -1.01 -2.68
CA VAL A 174 33.73 -2.35 -2.55
C VAL A 174 32.82 -2.42 -1.33
N VAL A 175 33.23 -1.84 -0.20
CA VAL A 175 32.42 -1.81 1.04
C VAL A 175 31.17 -0.97 0.82
N VAL A 176 31.32 0.27 0.33
CA VAL A 176 30.20 1.18 0.04
C VAL A 176 29.20 0.56 -0.92
N GLN A 177 29.67 -0.12 -1.98
CA GLN A 177 28.78 -0.81 -2.91
C GLN A 177 28.00 -1.94 -2.22
N SER A 178 28.65 -2.71 -1.34
CA SER A 178 27.98 -3.78 -0.59
C SER A 178 26.92 -3.23 0.37
N GLU A 179 27.15 -2.08 0.99
CA GLU A 179 26.20 -1.41 1.89
C GLU A 179 25.01 -0.86 1.10
N LEU A 180 25.25 -0.22 -0.04
CA LEU A 180 24.19 0.21 -0.97
C LEU A 180 23.32 -0.95 -1.43
N ASP A 181 23.93 -2.08 -1.81
CA ASP A 181 23.20 -3.27 -2.24
C ASP A 181 22.36 -3.88 -1.10
N ALA A 182 22.83 -3.77 0.14
CA ALA A 182 22.09 -4.23 1.32
C ALA A 182 20.88 -3.32 1.59
N LEU A 183 21.04 -2.00 1.54
CA LEU A 183 19.95 -1.04 1.75
C LEU A 183 18.88 -1.15 0.67
N LYS A 184 19.27 -1.31 -0.60
CA LYS A 184 18.32 -1.52 -1.70
C LYS A 184 17.46 -2.76 -1.49
N ARG A 185 18.06 -3.87 -1.05
CA ARG A 185 17.30 -5.09 -0.72
C ARG A 185 16.32 -4.89 0.44
N ILE A 186 16.67 -4.08 1.44
CA ILE A 186 15.77 -3.79 2.56
C ILE A 186 14.56 -3.02 2.05
N MET A 187 14.79 -1.99 1.22
CA MET A 187 13.70 -1.18 0.65
C MET A 187 12.80 -1.96 -0.29
N ASP A 188 13.36 -2.87 -1.10
CA ASP A 188 12.58 -3.75 -1.99
C ASP A 188 11.73 -4.78 -1.22
N CYS A 189 12.15 -5.18 -0.02
CA CYS A 189 11.42 -6.14 0.82
C CYS A 189 10.32 -5.49 1.68
N GLU A 190 10.40 -4.18 1.91
CA GLU A 190 9.44 -3.41 2.72
C GLU A 190 8.22 -2.91 1.91
N VAL A 191 8.17 -3.24 0.61
CA VAL A 191 7.13 -2.89 -0.38
C VAL A 191 6.33 -4.12 -0.84
#